data_AF-A0A9P9BQP9-F1
#
_entry.id   AF-A0A9P9BQP9-F1
#
_cell.length_a   1.000
_cell.length_b   1.000
_cell.length_c   1.000
_cell.angle_alpha   90.00
_cell.angle_beta   90.00
_cell.angle_gamma   90.00
#
_symmetry.space_group_name_H-M   'P 1'
#
loop_
_entity.id
_entity.type
_entity.pdbx_description
1 polymer ?
#
loop_
_entity_poly.entity_id
_entity_poly.type
_entity_poly.pdbx_seq_one_letter_code
_entity_poly.pdbx_strand_id
1 'polypeptide(L)' 'RRLARRGGVKRISGMIYDETRVALKDYLRTVLQDCIVCIEHRSAKTVTIGDVLFALKRQGRPIYGFDNETGRH' A
#
# COMPACT_ATOMS: atom_id res chain seq x y z
N ARG A 1 -7.46 -10.77 -11.27
CA ARG A 1 -7.56 -10.86 -12.75
C ARG A 1 -7.03 -9.62 -13.49
N ARG A 2 -7.35 -8.37 -13.09
CA ARG A 2 -6.86 -7.15 -13.79
C ARG A 2 -5.34 -6.97 -13.81
N LEU A 3 -4.62 -7.35 -12.75
CA LEU A 3 -3.14 -7.31 -12.70
C LEU A 3 -2.51 -8.33 -13.67
N ALA A 4 -2.90 -9.60 -13.57
CA ALA A 4 -2.48 -10.67 -14.48
C ALA A 4 -2.63 -10.32 -15.97
N ARG A 5 -3.78 -9.72 -16.32
CA ARG A 5 -4.06 -9.30 -17.71
C ARG A 5 -3.21 -8.11 -18.14
N ARG A 6 -2.95 -7.14 -17.25
CA ARG A 6 -2.04 -6.01 -17.54
C ARG A 6 -0.57 -6.43 -17.69
N GLY A 7 -0.16 -7.52 -17.03
CA GLY A 7 1.16 -8.11 -17.20
C GLY A 7 1.31 -9.08 -18.38
N GLY A 8 0.36 -9.10 -19.33
CA GLY A 8 0.44 -9.98 -20.51
C GLY A 8 0.09 -11.46 -20.26
N VAL A 9 -0.36 -11.82 -19.05
CA VAL A 9 -0.57 -13.23 -18.69
C VAL A 9 -1.95 -13.72 -19.14
N LYS A 10 -1.96 -14.61 -20.14
CA LYS A 10 -3.18 -15.11 -20.81
C LYS A 10 -3.97 -16.12 -19.96
N ARG A 11 -3.29 -17.01 -19.22
CA ARG A 11 -3.87 -17.88 -18.17
C ARG A 11 -2.90 -17.99 -16.99
N ILE A 12 -3.37 -17.65 -15.80
CA ILE A 12 -2.69 -17.90 -14.52
C ILE A 12 -3.36 -19.11 -13.88
N SER A 13 -2.56 -20.05 -13.36
CA SER A 13 -3.02 -21.20 -12.58
C SER A 13 -3.76 -20.74 -11.31
N GLY A 14 -4.77 -21.50 -10.86
CA GLY A 14 -5.59 -21.17 -9.69
C GLY A 14 -4.75 -20.85 -8.44
N MET A 15 -3.73 -21.67 -8.18
CA MET A 15 -2.87 -21.59 -6.99
C MET A 15 -2.06 -20.28 -6.91
N ILE A 16 -1.61 -19.76 -8.05
CA ILE A 16 -0.82 -18.51 -8.10
C ILE A 16 -1.67 -17.32 -7.61
N TYR A 17 -2.99 -17.34 -7.84
CA TYR A 17 -3.84 -16.24 -7.37
C TYR A 17 -3.95 -16.19 -5.85
N ASP A 18 -3.98 -17.33 -5.18
CA ASP A 18 -4.08 -17.38 -3.72
C ASP A 18 -2.75 -16.99 -3.09
N GLU A 19 -1.64 -17.51 -3.60
CA GLU A 19 -0.30 -17.10 -3.19
C GLU A 19 -0.06 -15.59 -3.40
N THR A 20 -0.42 -15.05 -4.57
CA THR A 20 -0.27 -13.61 -4.83
C THR A 20 -1.18 -12.76 -3.93
N ARG A 21 -2.37 -13.27 -3.58
CA ARG A 21 -3.26 -12.58 -2.64
C ARG A 21 -2.71 -12.58 -1.22
N VAL A 22 -2.11 -13.69 -0.79
CA VAL A 22 -1.43 -13.78 0.51
C VAL A 22 -0.29 -12.78 0.56
N ALA A 23 0.59 -12.79 -0.43
CA ALA A 23 1.70 -11.83 -0.53
C ALA A 23 1.22 -10.36 -0.50
N LEU A 24 0.12 -10.04 -1.19
CA LEU A 24 -0.45 -8.69 -1.17
C LEU A 24 -1.03 -8.32 0.20
N LYS A 25 -1.71 -9.26 0.86
CA LYS A 25 -2.24 -9.04 2.22
C LYS A 25 -1.13 -8.85 3.24
N ASP A 26 -0.07 -9.64 3.14
CA ASP A 26 1.07 -9.55 4.05
C ASP A 26 1.81 -8.23 3.86
N TYR A 27 2.03 -7.81 2.61
CA TYR A 27 2.58 -6.49 2.31
C TYR A 27 1.73 -5.36 2.91
N LEU A 28 0.41 -5.40 2.72
CA LEU A 28 -0.50 -4.40 3.29
C LEU A 28 -0.48 -4.40 4.82
N ARG A 29 -0.37 -5.58 5.45
CA ARG A 29 -0.27 -5.69 6.91
C ARG A 29 0.98 -4.97 7.42
N THR A 30 2.13 -5.17 6.78
CA THR A 30 3.38 -4.49 7.15
C THR A 30 3.29 -2.97 6.99
N VAL A 31 2.75 -2.47 5.88
CA VAL A 31 2.55 -1.02 5.68
C VAL A 31 1.59 -0.44 6.72
N LEU A 32 0.48 -1.11 7.01
CA LEU A 32 -0.51 -0.62 7.98
C LEU A 32 0.04 -0.61 9.41
N GLN A 33 0.88 -1.57 9.79
CA GLN A 33 1.52 -1.59 11.10
C GLN A 33 2.42 -0.37 11.30
N ASP A 34 3.09 0.08 10.24
CA ASP A 34 3.90 1.30 10.26
C ASP A 34 3.04 2.57 10.33
N CYS A 35 1.92 2.60 9.62
CA CYS A 35 0.94 3.68 9.74
C CYS A 35 0.35 3.78 11.15
N ILE A 36 0.14 2.64 11.84
CA ILE A 36 -0.40 2.61 13.20
C ILE A 36 0.53 3.35 14.16
N VAL A 37 1.85 3.16 14.04
CA VAL A 37 2.84 3.87 14.85
C VAL A 37 2.73 5.39 14.64
N CYS A 38 2.50 5.85 13.40
CA CYS A 38 2.33 7.27 13.08
C CYS A 38 1.07 7.87 13.71
N ILE A 39 -0.06 7.14 13.67
CA ILE A 39 -1.31 7.62 14.25
C ILE A 39 -1.32 7.57 15.78
N GLU A 40 -0.63 6.60 16.38
CA GLU A 40 -0.46 6.51 17.84
C GLU A 40 0.35 7.71 18.34
N HIS A 41 1.45 8.06 17.66
CA HIS A 41 2.26 9.23 17.99
C HIS A 41 1.45 10.53 17.96
N ARG A 42 0.52 10.66 17.00
CA ARG A 42 -0.33 11.86 16.85
C ARG A 42 -1.64 11.79 17.63
N SER A 43 -1.88 10.72 18.39
CA SER A 43 -3.13 10.47 19.15
C SER A 43 -4.40 10.57 18.29
N ALA A 44 -4.38 10.02 17.06
CA ALA A 44 -5.52 10.06 16.15
C ALA A 44 -6.11 8.67 15.88
N LYS A 45 -7.40 8.65 15.53
CA LYS A 45 -8.13 7.42 15.15
C LYS A 45 -8.22 7.20 13.65
N THR A 46 -7.77 8.16 12.84
CA THR A 46 -7.88 8.15 11.38
C THR A 46 -6.50 8.22 10.76
N VAL A 47 -6.23 7.30 9.83
CA VAL A 47 -5.01 7.30 9.00
C VAL A 47 -5.17 8.35 7.90
N THR A 48 -4.18 9.22 7.76
CA THR A 48 -4.10 10.23 6.70
C THR A 48 -3.08 9.84 5.63
N ILE A 49 -3.10 10.56 4.50
CA ILE A 49 -2.13 10.36 3.41
C ILE A 49 -0.69 10.54 3.91
N GLY A 50 -0.45 11.51 4.80
CA GLY A 50 0.86 11.74 5.40
C GLY A 50 1.42 10.54 6.17
N ASP A 51 0.55 9.82 6.90
CA ASP A 51 0.94 8.62 7.66
C ASP A 51 1.41 7.50 6.70
N VAL A 52 0.69 7.33 5.58
CA VAL A 52 1.02 6.34 4.55
C VAL A 52 2.31 6.72 3.81
N LEU A 53 2.47 7.99 3.44
CA LEU A 53 3.69 8.48 2.79
C LEU A 53 4.91 8.30 3.69
N PHE A 54 4.75 8.57 4.99
CA PHE A 54 5.82 8.37 5.97
C PHE A 54 6.19 6.90 6.12
N ALA A 55 5.21 6.00 6.27
CA ALA A 55 5.43 4.56 6.36
C ALA A 55 6.16 4.01 5.12
N LEU A 56 5.73 4.41 3.93
CA LEU A 56 6.33 3.98 2.67
C LEU A 56 7.76 4.53 2.48
N LYS A 57 8.01 5.78 2.88
CA LYS A 57 9.35 6.37 2.88
C LYS A 57 10.29 5.61 3.83
N ARG A 58 9.79 5.21 5.02
CA ARG A 58 10.54 4.40 5.99
C ARG A 58 10.92 3.03 5.45
N GLN A 59 10.06 2.42 4.64
CA GLN A 59 10.32 1.13 3.96
C GLN A 59 11.17 1.25 2.69
N GLY A 60 11.64 2.46 2.34
CA GLY A 60 12.45 2.69 1.13
C GLY A 60 11.66 2.59 -0.18
N ARG A 61 10.32 2.71 -0.14
CA ARG A 61 9.43 2.63 -1.30
C ARG A 61 8.49 3.84 -1.39
N PRO A 62 9.03 5.07 -1.54
CA PRO A 62 8.20 6.27 -1.59
C PRO A 62 7.27 6.26 -2.81
N ILE A 63 6.07 6.82 -2.64
CA ILE A 63 5.10 7.02 -3.73
C ILE A 63 4.94 8.53 -3.93
N TYR A 64 5.03 8.97 -5.18
CA TYR A 64 4.96 10.39 -5.58
C TYR A 64 3.56 10.78 -6.07
N GLY A 65 3.26 12.08 -6.05
CA GLY A 65 1.99 12.63 -6.56
C GLY A 65 0.82 12.57 -5.57
N PHE A 66 1.12 12.35 -4.29
CA PHE A 66 0.14 12.33 -3.20
C PHE A 66 0.47 13.38 -2.12
N ASP A 67 1.41 14.28 -2.39
CA ASP A 67 1.68 15.40 -1.51
C ASP A 67 0.47 16.34 -1.47
N ASN A 68 0.23 16.98 -0.32
CA ASN A 68 -0.95 17.81 -0.04
C ASN A 68 -1.16 18.98 -1.04
N GLU A 69 -0.19 19.27 -1.89
CA GLU A 69 -0.28 20.30 -2.94
C GLU A 69 -0.99 19.81 -4.20
N THR A 70 -1.00 18.50 -4.47
CA THR A 70 -1.52 17.91 -5.72
C THR A 70 -3.05 17.93 -5.81
N GLY A 71 -3.75 18.19 -4.70
CA GLY A 71 -5.21 18.23 -4.61
C GLY A 71 -5.84 19.63 -4.56
N ARG A 72 -5.05 20.70 -4.68
CA ARG A 72 -5.56 22.07 -4.82
C ARG A 72 -5.62 22.45 -6.31
N HIS A 73 -6.64 21.94 -7.00
CA HIS A 73 -7.11 22.48 -8.27
C HIS A 73 -8.62 22.65 -8.19
#